data_AF-A0A0M3IT43-F1
#
_entry.id   AF-A0A0M3IT43-F1
#
_cell.length_a   1.000
_cell.length_b   1.000
_cell.length_c   1.000
_cell.angle_alpha   90.00
_cell.angle_beta   90.00
_cell.angle_gamma   90.00
#
_symmetry.space_group_name_H-M   'P 1'
#
loop_
_entity.id
_entity.type
_entity.pdbx_description
1 polymer ?
#
loop_
_entity_poly.entity_id
_entity_poly.type
_entity_poly.pdbx_seq_one_letter_code
_entity_poly.pdbx_strand_id
1 'polypeptide(L)'
;MKHSGCQLNVLWLAWSVLQIFAVNLTFYGMKNTNWKLFLPHMIFRLLCFIMLATLIIIFFTASFFYMHAEETHPFGVYFIVLGTITTLFSAFWIYIMVCQFRCCQFVKRSAETGFSVSNTRPLGPPTLSLSDARPATTPAIAPPIRQLPPLRHAYHRRAPPVYGEAASGDFPVKTG
;
A
#
# COMPACT_ATOMS: atom_id res chain seq x y z
N MET A 1 38.08 4.77 29.75
CA MET A 1 36.88 5.49 29.27
C MET A 1 37.02 6.10 27.86
N LYS A 2 38.16 6.72 27.48
CA LYS A 2 38.32 7.32 26.12
C LYS A 2 38.23 6.33 24.95
N HIS A 3 38.67 5.08 25.13
CA HIS A 3 38.64 4.06 24.06
C HIS A 3 37.21 3.66 23.69
N SER A 4 36.31 3.51 24.67
CA SER A 4 34.90 3.14 24.46
C SER A 4 34.11 4.21 23.71
N GLY A 5 34.38 5.50 23.96
CA GLY A 5 33.74 6.60 23.23
C GLY A 5 34.16 6.66 21.76
N CYS A 6 35.43 6.36 21.45
CA CYS A 6 35.91 6.31 20.07
C CYS A 6 35.23 5.19 19.27
N GLN A 7 35.12 3.99 19.86
CA GLN A 7 34.42 2.85 19.24
C GLN A 7 32.93 3.15 18.99
N LEU A 8 32.27 3.82 19.95
CA LEU A 8 30.89 4.25 19.80
C LEU A 8 30.72 5.23 18.63
N ASN A 9 31.61 6.21 18.50
CA ASN A 9 31.58 7.18 17.40
C ASN A 9 31.77 6.51 16.03
N VAL A 10 32.68 5.53 15.93
CA VAL A 10 32.87 4.75 14.70
C VAL A 10 31.62 3.93 14.38
N LEU A 11 30.98 3.33 15.38
CA LEU A 11 29.74 2.58 15.21
C LEU A 11 28.58 3.47 14.75
N TRP A 12 28.45 4.68 15.31
CA TRP A 12 27.47 5.68 14.87
C TRP A 12 27.73 6.15 13.44
N LEU A 13 28.99 6.39 13.08
CA LEU A 13 29.36 6.76 11.71
C LEU A 13 28.99 5.64 10.72
N ALA A 14 29.35 4.39 11.04
CA ALA A 14 29.01 3.23 10.22
C ALA A 14 27.48 3.09 10.07
N TRP A 15 26.74 3.30 11.15
CA TRP A 15 25.27 3.29 11.16
C TRP A 15 24.68 4.38 10.24
N SER A 16 25.20 5.60 10.30
CA SER A 16 24.77 6.71 9.43
C SER A 16 25.07 6.43 7.95
N VAL A 17 26.26 5.91 7.64
CA VAL A 17 26.62 5.53 6.25
C VAL A 17 25.69 4.45 5.72
N LEU A 18 25.37 3.43 6.55
CA LEU A 18 24.46 2.37 6.18
C LEU A 18 23.04 2.89 5.92
N GLN A 19 22.57 3.91 6.67
CA GLN A 19 21.30 4.58 6.38
C GLN A 19 21.29 5.29 5.04
N ILE A 20 22.34 6.04 4.73
CA ILE A 20 22.46 6.75 3.45
C ILE A 20 22.43 5.74 2.30
N PHE A 21 23.15 4.63 2.43
CA PHE A 21 23.14 3.56 1.44
C PHE A 21 21.74 2.94 1.29
N ALA A 22 21.06 2.62 2.40
CA ALA A 22 19.72 2.05 2.40
C ALA A 22 18.69 2.98 1.71
N VAL A 23 18.77 4.29 1.96
CA VAL A 23 17.93 5.29 1.28
C VAL A 23 18.21 5.31 -0.22
N ASN A 24 19.48 5.30 -0.64
CA ASN A 24 19.83 5.20 -2.06
C ASN A 24 19.24 3.94 -2.70
N LEU A 25 19.30 2.79 -2.01
CA LEU A 25 18.68 1.55 -2.49
C LEU A 25 17.17 1.68 -2.70
N THR A 26 16.46 2.42 -1.86
CA THR A 26 15.03 2.68 -2.08
C THR A 26 14.77 3.50 -3.34
N PHE A 27 15.61 4.50 -3.64
CA PHE A 27 15.52 5.28 -4.89
C PHE A 27 15.80 4.40 -6.12
N TYR A 28 16.81 3.54 -6.05
CA TYR A 28 17.08 2.55 -7.10
C TYR A 28 15.94 1.55 -7.26
N GLY A 29 15.33 1.11 -6.16
CA GLY A 29 14.16 0.24 -6.14
C GLY A 29 12.95 0.84 -6.85
N MET A 30 12.70 2.13 -6.68
CA MET A 30 11.65 2.85 -7.41
C MET A 30 11.93 2.90 -8.91
N LYS A 31 13.17 3.24 -9.30
CA LYS A 31 13.55 3.37 -10.71
C LYS A 31 13.49 2.06 -11.47
N ASN A 32 13.89 0.96 -10.83
CA ASN A 32 13.98 -0.36 -11.46
C ASN A 32 12.75 -1.25 -11.15
N THR A 33 11.70 -0.67 -10.56
CA THR A 33 10.47 -1.36 -10.14
C THR A 33 10.73 -2.64 -9.33
N ASN A 34 11.81 -2.65 -8.53
CA ASN A 34 12.28 -3.81 -7.81
C ASN A 34 12.03 -3.65 -6.31
N TRP A 35 10.91 -4.20 -5.84
CA TRP A 35 10.46 -4.08 -4.45
C TRP A 35 11.47 -4.66 -3.43
N LYS A 36 12.28 -5.64 -3.83
CA LYS A 36 13.30 -6.25 -2.95
C LYS A 36 14.34 -5.24 -2.44
N LEU A 37 14.62 -4.19 -3.20
CA LEU A 37 15.56 -3.13 -2.82
C LEU A 37 15.01 -2.20 -1.72
N PHE A 38 13.71 -2.24 -1.45
CA PHE A 38 13.12 -1.53 -0.30
C PHE A 38 13.32 -2.25 1.03
N LEU A 39 13.49 -3.57 1.00
CA LEU A 39 13.56 -4.41 2.19
C LEU A 39 14.68 -4.00 3.17
N PRO A 40 15.93 -3.76 2.75
CA PRO A 40 17.00 -3.41 3.70
C PRO A 40 16.71 -2.11 4.46
N HIS A 41 16.16 -1.10 3.78
CA HIS A 41 15.78 0.16 4.40
C HIS A 41 14.62 0.01 5.39
N MET A 42 13.62 -0.81 5.05
CA MET A 42 12.48 -1.08 5.91
C MET A 42 12.85 -1.84 7.17
N ILE A 43 13.70 -2.87 7.05
CA ILE A 43 14.23 -3.62 8.20
C ILE A 43 15.02 -2.70 9.11
N PHE A 44 15.89 -1.87 8.52
CA PHE A 44 16.72 -0.96 9.29
C PHE A 44 15.89 0.04 10.11
N ARG A 45 14.86 0.64 9.50
CA ARG A 45 13.95 1.55 10.24
C ARG A 45 13.14 0.84 11.31
N LEU A 46 12.72 -0.40 11.07
CA LEU A 46 12.01 -1.21 12.07
C LEU A 46 12.91 -1.50 13.27
N LEU A 47 14.17 -1.89 13.05
CA LEU A 47 15.14 -2.11 14.13
C LEU A 47 15.37 -0.82 14.95
N CYS A 48 15.52 0.32 14.27
CA CYS A 48 15.63 1.62 14.93
C CYS A 48 14.39 1.94 15.80
N PHE A 49 13.19 1.64 15.29
CA PHE A 49 11.94 1.85 16.04
C PHE A 49 11.84 0.93 17.25
N ILE A 50 12.22 -0.35 17.13
CA ILE A 50 12.24 -1.30 18.25
C ILE A 50 13.23 -0.82 19.33
N MET A 51 14.44 -0.43 18.95
CA MET A 51 15.44 0.12 19.88
C MET A 51 14.95 1.38 20.59
N LEU A 52 14.24 2.26 19.88
CA LEU A 52 13.65 3.47 20.47
C LEU A 52 12.51 3.10 21.43
N ALA A 53 11.65 2.16 21.06
CA ALA A 53 10.55 1.70 21.91
C ALA A 53 11.04 1.05 23.20
N THR A 54 12.09 0.21 23.14
CA THR A 54 12.67 -0.39 24.35
C THR A 54 13.27 0.66 25.28
N LEU A 55 13.96 1.67 24.75
CA LEU A 55 14.46 2.79 25.54
C LEU A 55 13.35 3.60 26.21
N ILE A 56 12.24 3.85 25.49
CA ILE A 56 11.07 4.54 26.04
C ILE A 56 10.46 3.73 27.20
N ILE A 57 10.31 2.42 27.04
CA ILE A 57 9.76 1.54 28.08
C ILE A 57 10.67 1.58 29.32
N ILE A 58 11.97 1.40 29.15
CA ILE A 58 12.94 1.46 30.27
C ILE A 58 12.87 2.82 30.96
N PHE A 59 12.84 3.91 30.20
CA PHE A 59 12.73 5.25 30.74
C PHE A 59 11.45 5.44 31.54
N PHE A 60 10.30 5.00 31.01
CA PHE A 60 9.02 5.12 31.68
C PHE A 60 8.95 4.27 32.96
N THR A 61 9.45 3.03 32.92
CA THR A 61 9.53 2.16 34.10
C THR A 61 10.44 2.77 35.17
N ALA A 62 11.63 3.26 34.79
CA ALA A 62 12.54 3.93 35.73
C ALA A 62 11.93 5.21 36.33
N SER A 63 11.24 6.01 35.50
CA SER A 63 10.55 7.23 35.93
C SER A 63 9.42 6.91 36.92
N PHE A 64 8.67 5.82 36.69
CA PHE A 64 7.62 5.38 37.60
C PHE A 64 8.17 4.96 38.97
N PHE A 65 9.26 4.19 39.01
CA PHE A 65 9.93 3.85 40.27
C PHE A 65 10.49 5.08 40.98
N TYR A 66 11.06 6.03 40.24
CA TYR A 66 11.60 7.27 40.81
C TYR A 66 10.50 8.16 41.43
N MET A 67 9.39 8.35 40.71
CA MET A 67 8.23 9.10 41.19
C MET A 67 7.54 8.45 42.41
N HIS A 68 7.63 7.13 42.55
CA HIS A 68 7.11 6.43 43.72
C HIS A 68 8.02 6.58 44.95
N ALA A 69 9.33 6.73 44.74
CA ALA A 69 10.31 6.86 45.82
C ALA A 69 10.42 8.28 46.38
N GLU A 70 10.20 9.32 45.56
CA GLU A 70 10.28 10.73 45.97
C GLU A 70 8.99 11.50 45.65
N GLU A 71 8.38 12.14 46.66
CA GLU A 71 7.22 13.04 46.49
C GLU A 71 7.64 14.39 45.89
N THR A 72 8.08 14.41 44.63
CA THR A 72 8.53 15.63 43.94
C THR A 72 7.54 16.09 42.87
N HIS A 73 6.61 16.95 43.27
CA HIS A 73 5.61 17.57 42.38
C HIS A 73 6.15 18.26 41.11
N PRO A 74 7.28 18.99 41.09
CA PRO A 74 7.76 19.64 39.86
C PRO A 74 8.41 18.67 38.87
N PHE A 75 8.90 17.53 39.34
CA PHE A 75 9.60 16.54 38.51
C PHE A 75 8.61 15.72 37.64
N GLY A 76 7.39 15.50 38.14
CA GLY A 76 6.33 14.83 37.39
C GLY A 76 5.91 15.57 36.12
N VAL A 77 5.84 16.92 36.16
CA VAL A 77 5.47 17.72 34.98
C VAL A 77 6.51 17.58 33.87
N TYR A 78 7.80 17.53 34.22
CA TYR A 78 8.89 17.32 33.26
C TYR A 78 8.75 15.96 32.55
N PHE A 79 8.46 14.88 33.28
CA PHE A 79 8.25 13.56 32.69
C PHE A 79 7.02 13.53 31.77
N ILE A 80 5.94 14.22 32.13
CA ILE A 80 4.75 14.32 31.28
C ILE A 80 5.08 15.03 29.97
N VAL A 81 5.75 16.19 30.01
CA VAL A 81 6.14 16.94 28.81
C VAL A 81 7.12 16.13 27.94
N LEU A 82 8.11 15.49 28.55
CA LEU A 82 9.05 14.65 27.82
C LEU A 82 8.34 13.44 27.19
N GLY A 83 7.40 12.82 27.90
CA GLY A 83 6.58 11.73 27.42
C GLY A 83 5.71 12.13 26.23
N THR A 84 5.07 13.31 26.28
CA THR A 84 4.24 13.80 25.16
C THR A 84 5.07 14.08 23.92
N ILE A 85 6.21 14.77 24.04
CA ILE A 85 7.12 15.04 22.91
C ILE A 85 7.61 13.73 22.29
N THR A 86 8.01 12.77 23.11
CA THR A 86 8.51 11.47 22.65
C THR A 86 7.43 10.65 21.94
N THR A 87 6.19 10.73 22.43
CA THR A 87 5.04 10.06 21.81
C THR A 87 4.71 10.67 20.45
N LEU A 88 4.70 12.01 20.34
CA LEU A 88 4.49 12.71 19.07
C LEU A 88 5.56 12.36 18.03
N PHE A 89 6.83 12.33 18.45
CA PHE A 89 7.94 11.90 17.59
C PHE A 89 7.77 10.46 17.11
N SER A 90 7.36 9.55 18.01
CA SER A 90 7.12 8.15 17.68
C SER A 90 5.94 7.98 16.70
N ALA A 91 4.85 8.73 16.90
CA ALA A 91 3.71 8.72 15.99
C ALA A 91 4.09 9.22 14.58
N PHE A 92 4.88 10.28 14.50
CA PHE A 92 5.42 10.77 13.23
C PHE A 92 6.32 9.71 12.56
N TRP A 93 7.16 9.02 13.32
CA TRP A 93 8.00 7.93 12.80
C TRP A 93 7.17 6.78 12.22
N ILE A 94 6.13 6.34 12.95
CA ILE A 94 5.19 5.32 12.50
C ILE A 94 4.48 5.76 11.22
N TYR A 95 4.05 7.03 11.15
CA TYR A 95 3.43 7.58 9.95
C TYR A 95 4.35 7.47 8.72
N ILE A 96 5.63 7.83 8.85
CA ILE A 96 6.58 7.68 7.74
C ILE A 96 6.76 6.20 7.36
N MET A 97 6.80 5.27 8.34
CA MET A 97 6.86 3.84 8.08
C MET A 97 5.65 3.35 7.28
N VAL A 98 4.44 3.80 7.63
CA VAL A 98 3.21 3.50 6.90
C VAL A 98 3.29 4.02 5.47
N CYS A 99 3.72 5.26 5.26
CA CYS A 99 3.92 5.83 3.92
C CYS A 99 4.88 4.96 3.10
N GLN A 100 6.03 4.57 3.65
CA GLN A 100 7.00 3.73 2.96
C GLN A 100 6.44 2.33 2.64
N PHE A 101 5.62 1.77 3.53
CA PHE A 101 4.97 0.48 3.29
C PHE A 101 3.99 0.57 2.12
N ARG A 102 3.19 1.64 2.05
CA ARG A 102 2.32 1.91 0.91
C ARG A 102 3.10 2.12 -0.38
N CYS A 103 4.23 2.84 -0.35
CA CYS A 103 5.12 2.96 -1.50
C CYS A 103 5.65 1.59 -1.96
N CYS A 104 6.07 0.73 -1.04
CA CYS A 104 6.53 -0.62 -1.35
C CYS A 104 5.40 -1.48 -1.96
N GLN A 105 4.19 -1.43 -1.40
CA GLN A 105 3.01 -2.11 -1.97
C GLN A 105 2.70 -1.63 -3.38
N PHE A 106 2.78 -0.32 -3.60
CA PHE A 106 2.60 0.28 -4.91
C PHE A 106 3.66 -0.23 -5.90
N VAL A 107 4.94 -0.17 -5.56
CA VAL A 107 6.04 -0.66 -6.42
C VAL A 107 5.91 -2.16 -6.69
N LYS A 108 5.55 -2.97 -5.68
CA LYS A 108 5.30 -4.40 -5.85
C LYS A 108 4.18 -4.64 -6.86
N ARG A 109 3.05 -3.94 -6.73
CA ARG A 109 1.94 -4.05 -7.67
C ARG A 109 2.34 -3.58 -9.07
N SER A 110 3.08 -2.48 -9.20
CA SER A 110 3.60 -2.00 -10.48
C SER A 110 4.50 -3.01 -11.16
N ALA A 111 5.32 -3.75 -10.40
CA ALA A 111 6.16 -4.83 -10.93
C ALA A 111 5.31 -6.02 -11.45
N GLU A 112 4.27 -6.38 -10.72
CA GLU A 112 3.42 -7.53 -11.03
C GLU A 112 2.44 -7.26 -12.19
N THR A 113 1.89 -6.04 -12.28
CA THR A 113 0.85 -5.71 -13.28
C THR A 113 1.36 -4.87 -14.46
N GLY A 114 2.63 -4.45 -14.46
CA GLY A 114 3.18 -3.52 -15.45
C GLY A 114 2.55 -2.12 -15.42
N PHE A 115 1.75 -1.82 -14.38
CA PHE A 115 1.09 -0.53 -14.21
C PHE A 115 2.13 0.49 -13.74
N SER A 116 2.62 1.32 -14.66
CA SER A 116 3.39 2.52 -14.31
C SER A 116 2.48 3.74 -14.40
N VAL A 117 2.46 4.55 -13.34
CA VAL A 117 1.79 5.88 -13.35
C VAL A 117 2.36 6.77 -14.46
N SER A 118 3.61 6.54 -14.90
CA SER A 118 4.21 7.23 -16.06
C SER A 118 3.73 6.70 -17.42
N ASN A 119 3.11 5.53 -17.47
CA ASN A 119 2.63 4.88 -18.69
C ASN A 119 1.10 4.86 -18.81
N THR A 120 0.37 5.34 -17.78
CA THR A 120 -1.10 5.36 -17.74
C THR A 120 -1.70 6.73 -18.01
N ARG A 121 -0.91 7.70 -18.45
CA ARG A 121 -1.43 8.91 -19.09
C ARG A 121 -0.72 9.12 -20.42
N PRO A 122 -1.21 8.57 -21.54
CA PRO A 122 -1.40 9.49 -22.64
C PRO A 122 -2.26 10.63 -22.09
N LEU A 123 -1.78 11.87 -22.16
CA LEU A 123 -2.61 13.08 -22.11
C LEU A 123 -3.50 13.10 -23.38
N GLY A 124 -4.20 12.01 -23.63
CA GLY A 124 -5.24 11.89 -24.62
C GLY A 124 -6.52 12.44 -24.01
N PRO A 125 -7.36 13.10 -24.81
CA PRO A 125 -8.60 13.67 -24.33
C PRO A 125 -9.46 12.59 -23.65
N PRO A 126 -10.23 12.95 -22.62
CA PRO A 126 -11.00 11.99 -21.86
C PRO A 126 -12.18 11.54 -22.71
N THR A 127 -12.04 10.41 -23.41
CA THR A 127 -13.09 9.45 -23.79
C THR A 127 -12.61 8.59 -24.96
N LEU A 128 -12.38 7.30 -24.70
CA LEU A 128 -12.64 6.26 -25.70
C LEU A 128 -12.74 4.93 -24.97
N SER A 129 -13.97 4.61 -24.57
CA SER A 129 -14.39 3.23 -24.39
C SER A 129 -14.12 2.48 -25.69
N LEU A 130 -13.61 1.26 -25.61
CA LEU A 130 -13.43 0.34 -26.74
C LEU A 130 -14.75 -0.01 -27.49
N SER A 131 -15.86 0.62 -27.15
CA SER A 131 -17.16 0.53 -27.83
C SER A 131 -17.37 1.60 -28.92
N ASP A 132 -16.60 2.69 -28.94
CA ASP A 132 -16.82 3.84 -29.86
C ASP A 132 -16.01 3.77 -31.16
N ALA A 133 -15.31 2.67 -31.43
CA ALA A 133 -14.70 2.41 -32.75
C ALA A 133 -15.77 1.98 -33.78
N ARG A 134 -16.76 2.85 -34.01
CA ARG A 134 -17.64 2.78 -35.16
C ARG A 134 -17.45 4.05 -35.98
N PRO A 135 -16.74 4.00 -37.12
CA PRO A 135 -16.78 5.12 -38.05
C PRO A 135 -18.18 5.18 -38.66
N ALA A 136 -18.91 6.25 -38.35
CA ALA A 136 -20.14 6.62 -39.02
C ALA A 136 -19.91 7.94 -39.77
N THR A 137 -19.78 7.87 -41.10
CA THR A 137 -20.26 8.80 -42.16
C THR A 137 -19.38 8.69 -43.42
N THR A 138 -19.79 8.59 -44.69
CA THR A 138 -21.01 8.23 -45.46
C THR A 138 -20.52 8.00 -46.93
N PRO A 139 -21.37 7.90 -47.99
CA PRO A 139 -21.67 6.71 -48.79
C PRO A 139 -20.92 6.57 -50.13
N ALA A 140 -20.65 5.34 -50.59
CA ALA A 140 -20.68 5.00 -52.02
C ALA A 140 -20.64 3.47 -52.25
N ILE A 141 -21.76 2.94 -52.73
CA ILE A 141 -21.91 1.83 -53.69
C ILE A 141 -21.31 0.44 -53.30
N ALA A 142 -22.22 -0.51 -53.10
CA ALA A 142 -21.98 -1.93 -52.79
C ALA A 142 -21.16 -2.71 -53.85
N PRO A 143 -20.55 -3.86 -53.49
CA PRO A 143 -21.17 -5.17 -53.79
C PRO A 143 -21.03 -6.21 -52.62
N PRO A 144 -21.51 -7.48 -52.75
CA PRO A 144 -22.33 -8.13 -51.73
C PRO A 144 -21.55 -8.73 -50.54
N ILE A 145 -22.10 -8.53 -49.35
CA ILE A 145 -21.63 -9.09 -48.09
C ILE A 145 -22.10 -10.56 -48.00
N ARG A 146 -21.15 -11.51 -48.00
CA ARG A 146 -21.39 -12.85 -47.45
C ARG A 146 -21.63 -12.69 -45.94
N GLN A 147 -22.88 -12.74 -45.52
CA GLN A 147 -23.27 -12.71 -44.11
C GLN A 147 -22.83 -14.03 -43.45
N LEU A 148 -21.96 -13.95 -42.44
CA LEU A 148 -21.78 -15.03 -41.48
C LEU A 148 -22.98 -15.05 -40.52
N PRO A 149 -23.48 -16.23 -40.14
CA PRO A 149 -24.64 -16.35 -39.26
C PRO A 149 -24.35 -15.76 -37.87
N PRO A 150 -25.34 -15.12 -37.22
CA PRO A 150 -25.13 -14.49 -35.92
C PRO A 150 -24.84 -15.53 -34.83
N LEU A 151 -23.74 -15.36 -34.10
CA LEU A 151 -23.45 -16.11 -32.88
C LEU A 151 -24.51 -15.78 -31.82
N ARG A 152 -25.35 -16.77 -31.46
CA ARG A 152 -26.24 -16.69 -30.30
C ARG A 152 -25.39 -16.79 -29.02
N HIS A 153 -25.17 -15.68 -28.34
CA HIS A 153 -24.70 -15.70 -26.96
C HIS A 153 -25.90 -15.81 -26.02
N ALA A 154 -26.09 -17.00 -25.45
CA ALA A 154 -27.02 -17.27 -24.36
C ALA A 154 -26.54 -16.54 -23.10
N TYR A 155 -26.93 -15.27 -22.94
CA TYR A 155 -26.89 -14.62 -21.64
C TYR A 155 -28.07 -15.13 -20.81
N HIS A 156 -27.78 -16.03 -19.87
CA HIS A 156 -28.64 -16.29 -18.72
C HIS A 156 -28.68 -15.03 -17.84
N ARG A 157 -29.49 -14.04 -18.23
CA ARG A 157 -29.85 -12.90 -17.37
C ARG A 157 -31.08 -13.32 -16.59
N ARG A 158 -30.84 -13.80 -15.37
CA ARG A 158 -31.84 -14.09 -14.34
C ARG A 158 -32.75 -12.86 -14.19
N ALA A 159 -34.01 -12.99 -14.57
CA ALA A 159 -35.03 -11.96 -14.37
C ALA A 159 -35.36 -11.83 -12.86
N PRO A 160 -35.74 -10.63 -12.38
CA PRO A 160 -36.24 -10.47 -11.03
C PRO A 160 -37.61 -11.15 -10.88
N PRO A 161 -37.98 -11.64 -9.68
CA PRO A 161 -39.23 -12.38 -9.49
C PRO A 161 -40.43 -11.45 -9.63
N VAL A 162 -41.33 -11.80 -10.53
CA VAL A 162 -42.69 -11.25 -10.59
C VAL A 162 -43.54 -12.10 -9.66
N TYR A 163 -44.17 -11.47 -8.66
CA TYR A 163 -45.22 -12.10 -7.86
C TYR A 163 -46.50 -12.17 -8.71
N GLY A 164 -47.07 -13.36 -8.81
CA GLY A 164 -48.31 -13.68 -9.52
C GLY A 164 -48.37 -15.20 -9.72
N GLU A 165 -48.85 -15.95 -8.73
CA GLU A 165 -50.26 -16.34 -8.60
C GLU A 165 -50.63 -17.48 -9.58
N ALA A 166 -50.71 -18.67 -8.96
CA ALA A 166 -51.43 -19.90 -9.32
C ALA A 166 -51.71 -20.23 -10.79
N ALA A 167 -51.26 -21.41 -11.24
CA ALA A 167 -52.19 -22.46 -11.68
C ALA A 167 -51.46 -23.77 -12.01
N SER A 168 -51.95 -24.82 -11.36
CA SER A 168 -52.15 -26.19 -11.84
C SER A 168 -51.06 -26.87 -12.66
N GLY A 169 -50.50 -27.91 -12.06
CA GLY A 169 -49.67 -28.88 -12.77
C GLY A 169 -50.47 -29.69 -13.79
N ASP A 170 -49.72 -30.21 -14.76
CA ASP A 170 -50.04 -31.44 -15.48
C ASP A 170 -48.74 -31.96 -16.11
N PHE A 171 -48.32 -33.15 -15.68
CA PHE A 171 -47.30 -33.94 -16.37
C PHE A 171 -48.02 -35.06 -17.10
N PRO A 172 -47.74 -35.28 -18.41
CA PRO A 172 -47.59 -36.66 -18.83
C PRO A 172 -46.36 -36.87 -19.73
N VAL A 173 -45.51 -37.85 -19.38
CA VAL A 173 -45.51 -39.27 -19.84
C VAL A 173 -44.60 -39.45 -21.05
N LYS A 174 -43.52 -40.20 -20.80
CA LYS A 174 -42.54 -40.67 -21.78
C LYS A 174 -42.93 -42.12 -22.09
N THR A 175 -43.35 -42.40 -23.32
CA THR A 175 -43.40 -43.77 -23.85
C THR A 175 -42.15 -44.00 -24.70
N GLY A 176 -41.52 -45.14 -24.49
CA GLY A 176 -40.36 -45.62 -25.25
C GLY A 176 -40.71 -46.08 -26.66
#